data_AF-A0A251PDE4-F1
#
_entry.id   AF-A0A251PDE4-F1
#
_cell.length_a   1.000
_cell.length_b   1.000
_cell.length_c   1.000
_cell.angle_alpha   90.00
_cell.angle_beta   90.00
_cell.angle_gamma   90.00
#
_symmetry.space_group_name_H-M   'P 1'
#
loop_
_entity.id
_entity.type
_entity.pdbx_description
1 polymer ?
#
loop_
_entity_poly.entity_id
_entity_poly.type
_entity_poly.pdbx_seq_one_letter_code
_entity_poly.pdbx_strand_id
1 'polypeptide(L)'
;MVVSIAPYCLSFSQQTCNSNYISKHIALSKYRRDIRRGCLRRPQILPSTLGDAVGLRVFVLSDLHTDYTENMEWVKCLPTVRYKNDVLIVAGDVAETYKNFIVTMSLLKDRFEHVLYVPGNHDLWCRHEGEIYLDSHQKLKKLLDTCRGLGVQTSPMVLDGLGIIPLFSWYHESFDREEEITSIHVLPLEMACKDFKACKWSKELSNGDISLALYFDAMNEKNQSVIKEIQNTCNQIITFSHFVPRQELCPEKRMLFYPKLPKIIGSDCLEFRIRSIHGVEGSPSACHVFGHTHFCWDSVLHGIRNTNC
;
A
#
# COMPACT_ATOMS: atom_id res chain seq x y z
N MET A 1 73.20 -11.43 34.94
CA MET A 1 73.29 -12.29 33.74
C MET A 1 72.37 -11.64 32.71
N VAL A 2 72.78 -10.69 31.86
CA VAL A 2 73.78 -10.75 30.75
C VAL A 2 73.43 -11.93 29.83
N VAL A 3 73.02 -11.78 28.57
CA VAL A 3 73.57 -11.04 27.41
C VAL A 3 72.39 -10.66 26.47
N SER A 4 72.11 -9.39 26.11
CA SER A 4 72.56 -8.59 24.92
C SER A 4 72.20 -9.21 23.55
N ILE A 5 71.81 -8.51 22.46
CA ILE A 5 72.28 -7.25 21.86
C ILE A 5 71.15 -6.58 21.02
N ALA A 6 71.35 -5.27 20.84
CA ALA A 6 70.58 -4.16 20.29
C ALA A 6 70.30 -4.16 18.74
N PRO A 7 69.61 -3.12 18.21
CA PRO A 7 68.91 -3.08 16.93
C PRO A 7 69.71 -2.36 15.81
N TYR A 8 69.22 -2.44 14.56
CA TYR A 8 69.63 -1.53 13.48
C TYR A 8 68.43 -0.95 12.73
N CYS A 9 68.37 0.39 12.71
CA CYS A 9 67.69 1.20 11.72
C CYS A 9 68.36 1.07 10.36
N LEU A 10 67.59 1.13 9.27
CA LEU A 10 67.97 1.79 8.02
C LEU A 10 66.71 2.30 7.32
N SER A 11 66.88 3.42 6.65
CA SER A 11 65.88 4.34 6.11
C SER A 11 65.69 4.19 4.59
N PHE A 12 64.62 4.84 4.09
CA PHE A 12 64.32 5.23 2.70
C PHE A 12 64.12 4.15 1.62
N SER A 13 62.92 4.11 1.01
CA SER A 13 62.68 4.68 -0.34
C SER A 13 61.27 4.35 -0.84
N GLN A 14 60.65 5.33 -1.51
CA GLN A 14 59.47 5.14 -2.36
C GLN A 14 59.89 4.44 -3.66
N GLN A 15 59.14 3.43 -4.12
CA GLN A 15 58.47 3.37 -5.44
C GLN A 15 58.13 1.93 -5.88
N THR A 16 56.85 1.77 -6.22
CA THR A 16 56.23 0.91 -7.26
C THR A 16 56.99 -0.30 -7.84
N CYS A 17 56.39 -1.50 -7.78
CA CYS A 17 55.63 -2.14 -8.86
C CYS A 17 55.48 -3.66 -8.65
N ASN A 18 54.29 -4.19 -8.95
CA ASN A 18 53.93 -5.57 -9.35
C ASN A 18 54.63 -6.80 -8.76
N SER A 19 53.86 -7.70 -8.15
CA SER A 19 53.62 -9.05 -8.70
C SER A 19 52.72 -9.92 -7.79
N ASN A 20 51.61 -10.38 -8.39
CA ASN A 20 50.96 -11.68 -8.26
C ASN A 20 51.37 -12.61 -7.11
N TYR A 21 50.41 -13.01 -6.26
CA TYR A 21 50.28 -14.40 -5.78
C TYR A 21 48.83 -14.77 -5.43
N ILE A 22 48.18 -15.44 -6.39
CA ILE A 22 47.43 -16.71 -6.27
C ILE A 22 46.60 -16.91 -4.98
N SER A 23 45.27 -16.76 -5.10
CA SER A 23 44.31 -17.39 -4.17
C SER A 23 43.66 -18.59 -4.85
N LYS A 24 43.68 -19.72 -4.14
CA LYS A 24 43.28 -21.05 -4.60
C LYS A 24 41.79 -21.11 -4.87
N HIS A 25 41.44 -21.41 -6.13
CA HIS A 25 40.11 -21.84 -6.55
C HIS A 25 39.74 -23.17 -5.87
N ILE A 26 38.69 -23.16 -5.04
CA ILE A 26 37.87 -24.36 -4.78
C ILE A 26 36.72 -24.31 -5.79
N ALA A 27 36.69 -25.32 -6.65
CA ALA A 27 35.75 -25.46 -7.76
C ALA A 27 34.32 -25.72 -7.26
N LEU A 28 33.44 -24.73 -7.40
CA LEU A 28 31.98 -24.84 -7.30
C LEU A 28 31.35 -25.05 -8.69
N SER A 29 32.00 -25.79 -9.60
CA SER A 29 31.58 -25.91 -11.01
C SER A 29 30.64 -27.07 -11.33
N LYS A 30 29.99 -27.72 -10.36
CA LYS A 30 29.11 -28.88 -10.64
C LYS A 30 27.63 -28.75 -10.28
N TYR A 31 27.14 -27.57 -9.91
CA TYR A 31 25.71 -27.29 -9.80
C TYR A 31 25.31 -26.00 -10.52
N ARG A 32 25.59 -25.91 -11.83
CA ARG A 32 24.77 -25.05 -12.70
C ARG A 32 23.49 -25.82 -13.01
N ARG A 33 22.46 -25.68 -12.18
CA ARG A 33 21.10 -25.87 -12.68
C ARG A 33 20.84 -24.72 -13.64
N ASP A 34 20.47 -25.04 -14.87
CA ASP A 34 19.92 -24.10 -15.83
C ASP A 34 18.73 -23.37 -15.21
N ILE A 35 18.98 -22.20 -14.62
CA ILE A 35 17.94 -21.22 -14.37
C ILE A 35 17.62 -20.67 -15.75
N ARG A 36 16.74 -21.37 -16.48
CA ARG A 36 15.98 -20.72 -17.54
C ARG A 36 15.38 -19.47 -16.90
N ARG A 37 15.70 -18.29 -17.44
CA ARG A 37 14.92 -17.07 -17.21
C ARG A 37 13.51 -17.35 -17.76
N GLY A 38 12.72 -18.08 -16.99
CA GLY A 38 11.28 -18.11 -17.15
C GLY A 38 10.86 -16.69 -16.87
N CYS A 39 10.58 -15.95 -17.95
CA CYS A 39 9.72 -14.79 -17.84
C CYS A 39 8.41 -15.33 -17.25
N LEU A 40 8.24 -15.19 -15.93
CA LEU A 40 6.97 -15.39 -15.28
C LEU A 40 6.06 -14.30 -15.86
N ARG A 41 5.50 -14.56 -17.03
CA ARG A 41 4.41 -13.74 -17.55
C ARG A 41 3.30 -13.89 -16.52
N ARG A 42 2.96 -12.76 -15.88
CA ARG A 42 1.75 -12.65 -15.06
C ARG A 42 0.63 -13.31 -15.88
N PRO A 43 -0.12 -14.27 -15.30
CA PRO A 43 -1.24 -14.89 -16.02
C PRO A 43 -2.06 -13.77 -16.63
N GLN A 44 -2.35 -13.86 -17.94
CA GLN A 44 -3.30 -12.93 -18.52
C GLN A 44 -4.59 -13.07 -17.72
N ILE A 45 -5.04 -11.97 -17.12
CA ILE A 45 -6.41 -11.88 -16.62
C ILE A 45 -7.25 -12.03 -17.88
N LEU A 46 -7.76 -13.24 -18.10
CA LEU A 46 -8.66 -13.52 -19.19
C LEU A 46 -9.86 -12.60 -19.00
N PRO A 47 -10.28 -11.84 -20.02
CA PRO A 47 -11.56 -11.16 -20.00
C PRO A 47 -12.62 -12.17 -19.56
N SER A 48 -13.58 -11.75 -18.72
CA SER A 48 -14.71 -12.62 -18.42
C SER A 48 -15.26 -13.18 -19.71
N THR A 49 -15.56 -14.48 -19.74
CA THR A 49 -16.20 -15.13 -20.90
C THR A 49 -17.58 -14.55 -21.23
N LEU A 50 -18.12 -13.69 -20.37
CA LEU A 50 -19.12 -12.69 -20.75
C LEU A 50 -18.43 -11.57 -21.56
N GLY A 51 -18.52 -11.66 -22.88
CA GLY A 51 -18.20 -10.52 -23.77
C GLY A 51 -18.96 -9.27 -23.35
N ASP A 52 -18.38 -8.08 -23.60
CA ASP A 52 -18.86 -6.73 -23.19
C ASP A 52 -20.11 -6.80 -22.32
N ALA A 53 -19.91 -7.14 -21.04
CA ALA A 53 -21.01 -7.31 -20.11
C ALA A 53 -21.86 -6.03 -20.15
N VAL A 54 -23.13 -6.16 -20.52
CA VAL A 54 -24.10 -5.07 -20.45
C VAL A 54 -24.26 -4.73 -18.98
N GLY A 55 -23.54 -3.71 -18.50
CA GLY A 55 -23.54 -3.31 -17.10
C GLY A 55 -22.37 -2.41 -16.72
N LEU A 56 -22.49 -1.81 -15.53
CA LEU A 56 -21.46 -0.96 -14.92
C LEU A 56 -20.18 -1.77 -14.68
N ARG A 57 -19.04 -1.29 -15.17
CA ARG A 57 -17.73 -1.90 -14.89
C ARG A 57 -17.00 -1.08 -13.82
N VAL A 58 -16.49 -1.77 -12.81
CA VAL A 58 -15.69 -1.19 -11.74
C VAL A 58 -14.29 -1.76 -11.81
N PHE A 59 -13.31 -0.89 -12.04
CA PHE A 59 -11.89 -1.20 -11.97
C PHE A 59 -11.36 -0.82 -10.59
N VAL A 60 -10.35 -1.55 -10.13
CA VAL A 60 -9.72 -1.36 -8.82
C VAL A 60 -8.21 -1.31 -9.00
N LEU A 61 -7.56 -0.32 -8.37
CA LEU A 61 -6.11 -0.16 -8.32
C LEU A 61 -5.71 0.35 -6.94
N SER A 62 -4.52 -0.01 -6.48
CA SER A 62 -3.85 0.62 -5.35
C SER A 62 -2.36 0.74 -5.64
N ASP A 63 -1.60 1.37 -4.74
CA ASP A 63 -0.13 1.31 -4.74
C ASP A 63 0.51 1.75 -6.08
N LEU A 64 -0.07 2.79 -6.70
CA LEU A 64 0.43 3.32 -7.97
C LEU A 64 1.84 3.90 -7.82
N HIS A 65 2.15 4.51 -6.67
CA HIS A 65 3.46 5.10 -6.35
C HIS A 65 4.09 5.86 -7.54
N THR A 66 3.36 6.81 -8.10
CA THR A 66 3.74 7.50 -9.35
C THR A 66 4.93 8.46 -9.22
N ASP A 67 5.61 8.48 -8.06
CA ASP A 67 6.94 9.05 -7.91
C ASP A 67 8.02 8.20 -8.59
N TYR A 68 7.76 6.91 -8.82
CA TYR A 68 8.54 6.11 -9.74
C TYR A 68 8.16 6.49 -11.17
N THR A 69 9.16 6.83 -11.97
CA THR A 69 8.94 7.34 -13.34
C THR A 69 8.22 6.30 -14.20
N GLU A 70 8.59 5.04 -14.05
CA GLU A 70 8.00 3.90 -14.74
C GLU A 70 6.50 3.77 -14.45
N ASN A 71 6.09 3.98 -13.19
CA ASN A 71 4.69 3.91 -12.79
C ASN A 71 3.88 5.09 -13.33
N MET A 72 4.46 6.30 -13.31
CA MET A 72 3.84 7.46 -13.95
C MET A 72 3.67 7.27 -15.47
N GLU A 73 4.69 6.73 -16.15
CA GLU A 73 4.58 6.41 -17.58
C GLU A 73 3.51 5.35 -17.86
N TRP A 74 3.37 4.35 -16.98
CA TRP A 74 2.27 3.38 -17.07
C TRP A 74 0.89 4.07 -16.99
N VAL A 75 0.69 4.98 -16.04
CA VAL A 75 -0.58 5.75 -15.92
C VAL A 75 -0.83 6.58 -17.17
N LYS A 76 0.18 7.27 -17.71
CA LYS A 76 0.06 8.05 -18.95
C LYS A 76 -0.35 7.19 -20.15
N CYS A 77 0.13 5.94 -20.19
CA CYS A 77 -0.18 5.00 -21.27
C CYS A 77 -1.59 4.39 -21.20
N LEU A 78 -2.34 4.59 -20.11
CA LEU A 78 -3.71 4.11 -20.04
C LEU A 78 -4.56 4.70 -21.18
N PRO A 79 -5.33 3.88 -21.92
CA PRO A 79 -6.21 4.34 -23.00
C PRO A 79 -7.16 5.45 -22.58
N THR A 80 -7.31 6.48 -23.41
CA THR A 80 -8.18 7.63 -23.16
C THR A 80 -9.64 7.42 -23.54
N VAL A 81 -9.96 6.38 -24.33
CA VAL A 81 -11.33 6.12 -24.81
C VAL A 81 -11.95 4.89 -24.17
N ARG A 82 -11.15 3.84 -23.93
CA ARG A 82 -11.64 2.50 -23.55
C ARG A 82 -12.46 2.49 -22.24
N TYR A 83 -12.11 3.36 -21.30
CA TYR A 83 -12.65 3.34 -19.94
C TYR A 83 -13.53 4.54 -19.60
N LYS A 84 -13.87 5.38 -20.60
CA LYS A 84 -14.56 6.65 -20.37
C LYS A 84 -15.92 6.56 -19.70
N ASN A 85 -16.55 5.38 -19.68
CA ASN A 85 -17.85 5.15 -19.07
C ASN A 85 -17.75 4.27 -17.81
N ASP A 86 -16.53 4.00 -17.32
CA ASP A 86 -16.30 3.07 -16.21
C ASP A 86 -15.98 3.80 -14.90
N VAL A 87 -16.08 3.04 -13.81
CA VAL A 87 -15.66 3.47 -12.48
C VAL A 87 -14.25 2.96 -12.21
N LEU A 88 -13.41 3.79 -11.59
CA LEU A 88 -12.13 3.41 -11.02
C LEU A 88 -12.12 3.68 -9.51
N ILE A 89 -11.83 2.65 -8.73
CA ILE A 89 -11.50 2.74 -7.31
C ILE A 89 -9.99 2.77 -7.17
N VAL A 90 -9.48 3.78 -6.45
CA VAL A 90 -8.07 3.95 -6.11
C VAL A 90 -7.90 3.79 -4.60
N ALA A 91 -7.48 2.60 -4.17
CA ALA A 91 -7.35 2.18 -2.78
C ALA A 91 -6.00 2.61 -2.16
N GLY A 92 -5.67 3.90 -2.27
CA GLY A 92 -4.51 4.51 -1.65
C GLY A 92 -3.17 4.33 -2.37
N ASP A 93 -2.17 5.03 -1.85
CA ASP A 93 -0.77 5.04 -2.25
C ASP A 93 -0.53 5.41 -3.71
N VAL A 94 -1.03 6.59 -4.05
CA VAL A 94 -0.95 7.16 -5.40
C VAL A 94 0.39 7.84 -5.63
N ALA A 95 0.80 8.71 -4.70
CA ALA A 95 2.08 9.39 -4.74
C ALA A 95 2.45 10.00 -3.38
N GLU A 96 3.73 9.88 -3.02
CA GLU A 96 4.36 10.64 -1.93
C GLU A 96 4.39 12.14 -2.24
N THR A 97 4.63 12.56 -3.48
CA THR A 97 4.72 13.99 -3.81
C THR A 97 3.37 14.59 -4.20
N TYR A 98 3.11 15.81 -3.75
CA TYR A 98 1.83 16.48 -4.02
C TYR A 98 1.66 16.76 -5.52
N LYS A 99 2.76 17.11 -6.20
CA LYS A 99 2.77 17.37 -7.64
C LYS A 99 2.40 16.12 -8.44
N ASN A 100 3.02 14.97 -8.15
CA ASN A 100 2.70 13.74 -8.87
C ASN A 100 1.29 13.26 -8.56
N PHE A 101 0.82 13.44 -7.31
CA PHE A 101 -0.57 13.15 -6.96
C PHE A 101 -1.57 13.89 -7.85
N ILE A 102 -1.42 15.22 -8.04
CA ILE A 102 -2.31 16.01 -8.91
C ILE A 102 -2.28 15.47 -10.34
N VAL A 103 -1.07 15.25 -10.89
CA VAL A 103 -0.90 14.77 -12.27
C VAL A 103 -1.58 13.42 -12.44
N THR A 104 -1.34 12.48 -11.54
CA THR A 104 -1.90 11.13 -11.57
C THR A 104 -3.42 11.17 -11.47
N MET A 105 -3.99 11.88 -10.49
CA MET A 105 -5.44 11.99 -10.34
C MET A 105 -6.11 12.66 -11.54
N SER A 106 -5.49 13.70 -12.12
CA SER A 106 -6.00 14.34 -13.34
C SER A 106 -6.00 13.39 -14.53
N LEU A 107 -4.95 12.58 -14.69
CA LEU A 107 -4.86 11.59 -15.76
C LEU A 107 -5.91 10.49 -15.60
N LEU A 108 -6.14 10.00 -14.39
CA LEU A 108 -7.17 9.00 -14.11
C LEU A 108 -8.57 9.56 -14.35
N LYS A 109 -8.84 10.79 -13.90
CA LYS A 109 -10.15 11.43 -14.10
C LYS A 109 -10.49 11.70 -15.57
N ASP A 110 -9.49 11.98 -16.40
CA ASP A 110 -9.67 12.15 -17.85
C ASP A 110 -10.03 10.83 -18.57
N ARG A 111 -9.69 9.69 -17.97
CA ARG A 111 -9.83 8.35 -18.58
C ARG A 111 -11.05 7.57 -18.09
N PHE A 112 -11.54 7.86 -16.89
CA PHE A 112 -12.66 7.18 -16.24
C PHE A 112 -13.78 8.16 -15.87
N GLU A 113 -15.04 7.76 -16.05
CA GLU A 113 -16.20 8.59 -15.73
C GLU A 113 -16.25 8.92 -14.24
N HIS A 114 -16.05 7.90 -13.41
CA HIS A 114 -16.01 8.04 -11.96
C HIS A 114 -14.66 7.56 -11.44
N VAL A 115 -14.02 8.37 -10.60
CA VAL A 115 -12.82 7.98 -9.87
C VAL A 115 -13.11 8.19 -8.39
N LEU A 116 -12.94 7.15 -7.58
CA LEU A 116 -13.07 7.20 -6.13
C LEU A 116 -11.72 6.93 -5.47
N TYR A 117 -11.43 7.61 -4.37
CA TYR A 117 -10.13 7.57 -3.71
C TYR A 117 -10.24 7.56 -2.18
N VAL A 118 -9.33 6.82 -1.57
CA VAL A 118 -8.98 6.87 -0.14
C VAL A 118 -7.47 7.06 -0.02
N PRO A 119 -6.97 7.81 0.98
CA PRO A 119 -5.54 7.98 1.18
C PRO A 119 -4.89 6.70 1.72
N GLY A 120 -3.67 6.41 1.23
CA GLY A 120 -2.75 5.47 1.86
C GLY A 120 -1.70 6.16 2.73
N ASN A 121 -0.74 5.40 3.26
CA ASN A 121 0.31 5.96 4.11
C ASN A 121 1.32 6.79 3.32
N HIS A 122 1.72 6.36 2.12
CA HIS A 122 2.67 7.13 1.30
C HIS A 122 2.07 8.47 0.88
N ASP A 123 0.78 8.51 0.61
CA ASP A 123 0.08 9.76 0.30
C ASP A 123 0.21 10.79 1.43
N LEU A 124 0.40 10.34 2.69
CA LEU A 124 0.49 11.20 3.88
C LEU A 124 1.91 11.42 4.41
N TRP A 125 2.93 10.85 3.75
CA TRP A 125 4.32 11.12 4.06
C TRP A 125 4.70 12.57 3.78
N CYS A 126 5.24 13.26 4.76
CA CYS A 126 5.63 14.65 4.64
C CYS A 126 7.04 14.77 4.08
N ARG A 127 7.17 14.81 2.75
CA ARG A 127 8.45 15.08 2.09
C ARG A 127 8.79 16.57 2.17
N HIS A 128 10.08 16.89 2.19
CA HIS A 128 10.58 18.27 2.10
C HIS A 128 10.42 18.81 0.68
N GLU A 129 9.17 19.04 0.25
CA GLU A 129 8.85 19.70 -1.02
C GLU A 129 8.49 21.16 -0.77
N GLY A 130 9.51 22.01 -0.58
CA GLY A 130 9.35 23.47 -0.66
C GLY A 130 8.26 24.10 0.22
N GLU A 131 7.98 23.52 1.40
CA GLU A 131 7.05 24.03 2.42
C GLU A 131 5.56 24.15 2.00
N ILE A 132 5.00 23.17 1.29
CA ILE A 132 3.55 23.20 0.96
C ILE A 132 2.65 22.85 2.17
N TYR A 133 3.13 22.02 3.11
CA TYR A 133 2.37 21.57 4.28
C TYR A 133 3.28 21.37 5.49
N LEU A 134 2.78 21.69 6.69
CA LEU A 134 3.53 21.57 7.95
C LEU A 134 3.49 20.15 8.51
N ASP A 135 2.39 19.43 8.28
CA ASP A 135 2.12 18.11 8.85
C ASP A 135 1.22 17.23 7.94
N SER A 136 1.03 15.97 8.34
CA SER A 136 0.27 14.97 7.58
C SER A 136 -1.24 15.27 7.55
N HIS A 137 -1.79 16.00 8.54
CA HIS A 137 -3.19 16.43 8.53
C HIS A 137 -3.45 17.48 7.47
N GLN A 138 -2.57 18.48 7.39
CA GLN A 138 -2.64 19.52 6.36
C GLN A 138 -2.48 18.93 4.97
N LYS A 139 -1.57 17.97 4.81
CA LYS A 139 -1.40 17.23 3.55
C LYS A 139 -2.67 16.47 3.19
N LEU A 140 -3.25 15.69 4.11
CA LEU A 140 -4.52 14.99 3.91
C LEU A 140 -5.61 15.95 3.44
N LYS A 141 -5.82 17.07 4.14
CA LYS A 141 -6.82 18.08 3.76
C LYS A 141 -6.57 18.59 2.34
N LYS A 142 -5.32 18.88 1.98
CA LYS A 142 -4.95 19.39 0.65
C LYS A 142 -5.21 18.35 -0.44
N LEU A 143 -4.93 17.07 -0.20
CA LEU A 143 -5.26 15.99 -1.12
C LEU A 143 -6.77 15.87 -1.34
N LEU A 144 -7.56 15.89 -0.27
CA LEU A 144 -9.03 15.83 -0.37
C LEU A 144 -9.62 17.05 -1.09
N ASP A 145 -9.10 18.26 -0.83
CA ASP A 145 -9.49 19.48 -1.54
C ASP A 145 -9.14 19.39 -3.03
N THR A 146 -8.01 18.77 -3.36
CA THR A 146 -7.57 18.53 -4.75
C THR A 146 -8.50 17.53 -5.45
N CYS A 147 -8.82 16.41 -4.80
CA CYS A 147 -9.77 15.44 -5.32
C CYS A 147 -11.12 16.09 -5.63
N ARG A 148 -11.64 16.91 -4.70
CA ARG A 148 -12.87 17.68 -4.91
C ARG A 148 -12.78 18.59 -6.14
N GLY A 149 -11.67 19.33 -6.30
CA GLY A 149 -11.45 20.23 -7.44
C GLY A 149 -11.35 19.50 -8.78
N LEU A 150 -10.83 18.28 -8.78
CA LEU A 150 -10.74 17.42 -9.97
C LEU A 150 -12.02 16.60 -10.21
N GLY A 151 -12.99 16.58 -9.30
CA GLY A 151 -14.17 15.71 -9.39
C GLY A 151 -13.90 14.23 -9.05
N VAL A 152 -12.77 13.94 -8.39
CA VAL A 152 -12.49 12.64 -7.77
C VAL A 152 -13.26 12.53 -6.45
N GLN A 153 -14.01 11.45 -6.28
CA GLN A 153 -14.89 11.24 -5.14
C GLN A 153 -14.12 10.65 -3.96
N THR A 154 -14.40 11.17 -2.76
CA THR A 154 -13.83 10.68 -1.50
C THR A 154 -14.94 10.47 -0.45
N SER A 155 -16.17 10.29 -0.92
CA SER A 155 -17.39 10.08 -0.15
C SER A 155 -18.25 9.01 -0.84
N PRO A 156 -19.21 8.38 -0.14
CA PRO A 156 -20.03 7.33 -0.72
C PRO A 156 -20.83 7.79 -1.93
N MET A 157 -21.07 6.85 -2.84
CA MET A 157 -21.76 7.07 -4.11
C MET A 157 -22.66 5.88 -4.43
N VAL A 158 -23.79 6.14 -5.10
CA VAL A 158 -24.67 5.12 -5.69
C VAL A 158 -24.64 5.25 -7.20
N LEU A 159 -24.43 4.13 -7.91
CA LEU A 159 -24.48 4.05 -9.37
C LEU A 159 -25.26 2.78 -9.76
N ASP A 160 -26.37 2.92 -10.48
CA ASP A 160 -27.16 1.78 -10.99
C ASP A 160 -27.47 0.68 -9.94
N GLY A 161 -27.76 1.08 -8.70
CA GLY A 161 -28.05 0.16 -7.59
C GLY A 161 -26.80 -0.47 -6.92
N LEU A 162 -25.60 -0.06 -7.32
CA LEU A 162 -24.33 -0.35 -6.65
C LEU A 162 -23.96 0.79 -5.70
N GLY A 163 -23.74 0.46 -4.43
CA GLY A 163 -23.15 1.38 -3.45
C GLY A 163 -21.63 1.25 -3.41
N ILE A 164 -20.90 2.36 -3.51
CA ILE A 164 -19.44 2.38 -3.37
C ILE A 164 -19.08 3.30 -2.20
N ILE A 165 -18.37 2.76 -1.21
CA ILE A 165 -18.11 3.42 0.08
C ILE A 165 -16.59 3.50 0.33
N PRO A 166 -15.96 4.67 0.16
CA PRO A 166 -14.60 4.91 0.61
C PRO A 166 -14.54 4.93 2.14
N LEU A 167 -13.61 4.18 2.72
CA LEU A 167 -13.33 4.14 4.15
C LEU A 167 -11.91 4.63 4.40
N PHE A 168 -11.80 5.74 5.12
CA PHE A 168 -10.49 6.19 5.59
C PHE A 168 -10.08 5.34 6.79
N SER A 169 -8.83 4.90 6.80
CA SER A 169 -8.34 3.99 7.84
C SER A 169 -6.86 4.21 8.11
N TRP A 170 -6.41 3.66 9.23
CA TRP A 170 -5.00 3.53 9.61
C TRP A 170 -4.80 2.22 10.38
N TYR A 171 -3.57 1.90 10.71
CA TYR A 171 -3.22 0.71 11.49
C TYR A 171 -3.02 0.97 12.98
N HIS A 172 -2.93 -0.11 13.76
CA HIS A 172 -2.34 -0.10 15.11
C HIS A 172 -1.57 -1.40 15.35
N GLU A 173 -0.53 -1.37 16.19
CA GLU A 173 0.38 -2.51 16.36
C GLU A 173 -0.28 -3.77 16.93
N SER A 174 -1.30 -3.61 17.78
CA SER A 174 -2.03 -4.74 18.38
C SER A 174 -2.97 -5.45 17.41
N PHE A 175 -3.06 -5.00 16.16
CA PHE A 175 -3.79 -5.72 15.10
C PHE A 175 -3.16 -7.08 14.83
N ASP A 176 -1.85 -7.17 15.03
CA ASP A 176 -1.07 -8.39 14.96
C ASP A 176 -1.23 -9.25 16.23
N ARG A 177 -1.91 -10.38 16.07
CA ARG A 177 -2.19 -11.37 17.12
C ARG A 177 -1.32 -12.62 17.04
N GLU A 178 -0.43 -12.71 16.06
CA GLU A 178 0.50 -13.84 15.97
C GLU A 178 1.62 -13.70 17.00
N GLU A 179 2.15 -14.83 17.46
CA GLU A 179 3.30 -14.83 18.38
C GLU A 179 4.53 -14.13 17.76
N GLU A 180 5.33 -13.49 18.60
CA GLU A 180 6.58 -12.86 18.15
C GLU A 180 7.60 -13.91 17.74
N ILE A 181 8.26 -13.68 16.60
CA ILE A 181 9.37 -14.54 16.17
C ILE A 181 10.61 -14.16 16.98
N THR A 182 10.99 -15.02 17.93
CA THR A 182 12.15 -14.83 18.80
C THR A 182 13.43 -15.52 18.31
N SER A 183 13.32 -16.38 17.29
CA SER A 183 14.44 -17.18 16.76
C SER A 183 15.40 -16.40 15.87
N ILE A 184 15.02 -15.21 15.41
CA ILE A 184 15.84 -14.33 14.57
C ILE A 184 15.76 -12.88 15.07
N HIS A 185 16.81 -12.11 14.82
CA HIS A 185 16.76 -10.67 15.10
C HIS A 185 15.94 -9.95 14.03
N VAL A 186 14.80 -9.38 14.43
CA VAL A 186 13.93 -8.58 13.55
C VAL A 186 14.06 -7.11 13.92
N LEU A 187 14.35 -6.26 12.93
CA LEU A 187 14.46 -4.81 13.13
C LEU A 187 13.22 -4.22 13.82
N PRO A 188 13.35 -3.15 14.62
CA PRO A 188 12.21 -2.41 15.15
C PRO A 188 11.37 -1.71 14.06
N LEU A 189 10.09 -1.46 14.34
CA LEU A 189 9.16 -0.82 13.39
C LEU A 189 9.62 0.56 12.98
N GLU A 190 10.16 1.35 13.91
CA GLU A 190 10.64 2.71 13.69
C GLU A 190 11.87 2.76 12.76
N MET A 191 12.56 1.62 12.61
CA MET A 191 13.67 1.48 11.69
C MET A 191 13.23 0.97 10.33
N ALA A 192 12.25 0.06 10.28
CA ALA A 192 11.81 -0.60 9.04
C ALA A 192 10.69 0.14 8.31
N CYS A 193 9.78 0.78 9.04
CA CYS A 193 8.63 1.48 8.50
C CYS A 193 8.89 2.98 8.46
N LYS A 194 8.81 3.57 7.26
CA LYS A 194 9.09 4.99 7.04
C LYS A 194 8.00 5.89 7.62
N ASP A 195 6.77 5.39 7.84
CA ASP A 195 5.67 6.15 8.44
C ASP A 195 6.05 6.84 9.75
N PHE A 196 6.81 6.14 10.61
CA PHE A 196 7.26 6.64 11.92
C PHE A 196 8.15 7.89 11.83
N LYS A 197 8.74 8.14 10.66
CA LYS A 197 9.63 9.29 10.42
C LYS A 197 9.06 10.29 9.41
N ALA A 198 8.32 9.80 8.43
CA ALA A 198 7.81 10.60 7.34
C ALA A 198 6.45 11.20 7.64
N CYS A 199 5.57 10.50 8.37
CA CYS A 199 4.33 11.11 8.84
C CYS A 199 4.62 12.06 10.00
N LYS A 200 3.89 13.18 10.01
CA LYS A 200 3.97 14.20 11.06
C LYS A 200 2.56 14.39 11.60
N TRP A 201 2.33 13.91 12.81
CA TRP A 201 1.03 13.98 13.47
C TRP A 201 1.06 14.96 14.63
N SER A 202 -0.11 15.33 15.14
CA SER A 202 -0.20 16.09 16.40
C SER A 202 0.23 15.21 17.58
N LYS A 203 0.46 15.82 18.75
CA LYS A 203 1.03 15.10 19.91
C LYS A 203 0.13 13.97 20.43
N GLU A 204 -1.16 14.03 20.12
CA GLU A 204 -2.18 13.08 20.55
C GLU A 204 -2.28 11.84 19.65
N LEU A 205 -1.60 11.84 18.49
CA LEU A 205 -1.70 10.79 17.49
C LEU A 205 -0.34 10.15 17.23
N SER A 206 -0.32 8.82 17.17
CA SER A 206 0.89 8.01 17.02
C SER A 206 0.68 6.84 16.05
N ASN A 207 1.71 6.50 15.28
CA ASN A 207 1.69 5.34 14.37
C ASN A 207 1.66 3.99 15.11
N GLY A 208 2.11 3.93 16.36
CA GLY A 208 2.23 2.65 17.09
C GLY A 208 0.96 2.20 17.82
N ASP A 209 0.13 3.15 18.25
CA ASP A 209 -1.06 2.86 19.07
C ASP A 209 -2.37 2.98 18.25
N ILE A 210 -3.50 2.86 18.94
CA ILE A 210 -4.82 2.87 18.31
C ILE A 210 -5.32 4.27 17.91
N SER A 211 -4.62 5.34 18.29
CA SER A 211 -5.11 6.72 18.16
C SER A 211 -5.38 7.12 16.71
N LEU A 212 -4.48 6.79 15.77
CA LEU A 212 -4.69 7.08 14.36
C LEU A 212 -5.82 6.25 13.75
N ALA A 213 -5.93 4.97 14.13
CA ALA A 213 -7.04 4.13 13.67
C ALA A 213 -8.39 4.71 14.10
N LEU A 214 -8.52 5.16 15.35
CA LEU A 214 -9.73 5.83 15.85
C LEU A 214 -9.97 7.19 15.16
N TYR A 215 -8.92 7.97 14.95
CA TYR A 215 -9.02 9.26 14.29
C TYR A 215 -9.61 9.12 12.88
N PHE A 216 -9.04 8.24 12.06
CA PHE A 216 -9.53 8.01 10.70
C PHE A 216 -10.90 7.35 10.66
N ASP A 217 -11.18 6.43 11.59
CA ASP A 217 -12.50 5.83 11.72
C ASP A 217 -13.58 6.87 12.03
N ALA A 218 -13.30 7.81 12.94
CA ALA A 218 -14.20 8.91 13.26
C ALA A 218 -14.46 9.85 12.06
N MET A 219 -13.51 10.00 11.14
CA MET A 219 -13.73 10.77 9.91
C MET A 219 -14.79 10.16 8.99
N ASN A 220 -15.05 8.85 9.11
CA ASN A 220 -16.07 8.17 8.32
C ASN A 220 -17.49 8.44 8.83
N GLU A 221 -17.67 8.85 10.09
CA GLU A 221 -18.98 9.10 10.70
C GLU A 221 -19.82 10.16 9.96
N LYS A 222 -19.16 11.12 9.31
CA LYS A 222 -19.83 12.14 8.48
C LYS A 222 -20.69 11.53 7.36
N ASN A 223 -20.40 10.29 6.97
CA ASN A 223 -21.07 9.58 5.88
C ASN A 223 -22.18 8.64 6.37
N GLN A 224 -22.44 8.56 7.69
CA GLN A 224 -23.29 7.53 8.29
C GLN A 224 -24.74 7.52 7.76
N SER A 225 -25.31 8.69 7.46
CA SER A 225 -26.66 8.78 6.88
C SER A 225 -26.72 8.20 5.47
N VAL A 226 -25.72 8.53 4.63
CA VAL A 226 -25.62 8.05 3.24
C VAL A 226 -25.33 6.55 3.21
N ILE A 227 -24.49 6.05 4.12
CA ILE A 227 -24.23 4.61 4.25
C ILE A 227 -25.52 3.85 4.57
N LYS A 228 -26.35 4.35 5.49
CA LYS A 228 -27.65 3.73 5.80
C LYS A 228 -28.59 3.73 4.59
N GLU A 229 -28.62 4.81 3.82
CA GLU A 229 -29.40 4.87 2.59
C GLU A 229 -28.91 3.83 1.57
N ILE A 230 -27.60 3.70 1.39
CA ILE A 230 -26.98 2.68 0.53
C ILE A 230 -27.38 1.27 0.97
N GLN A 231 -27.29 0.98 2.28
CA GLN A 231 -27.68 -0.33 2.83
C GLN A 231 -29.15 -0.68 2.56
N ASN A 232 -30.03 0.32 2.49
CA ASN A 232 -31.46 0.13 2.26
C ASN A 232 -31.84 0.04 0.76
N THR A 233 -31.01 0.59 -0.13
CA THR A 233 -31.37 0.82 -1.54
C THR A 233 -30.53 0.03 -2.53
N CYS A 234 -29.29 -0.30 -2.18
CA CYS A 234 -28.35 -0.96 -3.08
C CYS A 234 -28.34 -2.47 -2.87
N ASN A 235 -28.33 -3.21 -3.97
CA ASN A 235 -28.29 -4.69 -3.94
C ASN A 235 -26.86 -5.21 -3.77
N GLN A 236 -25.87 -4.38 -4.09
CA GLN A 236 -24.45 -4.68 -3.99
C GLN A 236 -23.73 -3.49 -3.39
N ILE A 237 -22.77 -3.77 -2.51
CA ILE A 237 -21.96 -2.75 -1.85
C ILE A 237 -20.48 -3.12 -2.01
N ILE A 238 -19.69 -2.16 -2.49
CA ILE A 238 -18.23 -2.21 -2.46
C ILE A 238 -17.77 -1.20 -1.42
N THR A 239 -17.18 -1.67 -0.34
CA THR A 239 -16.37 -0.80 0.53
C THR A 239 -14.92 -0.86 0.06
N PHE A 240 -14.14 0.18 0.29
CA PHE A 240 -12.71 0.11 0.03
C PHE A 240 -11.92 0.97 0.99
N SER A 241 -10.71 0.52 1.31
CA SER A 241 -9.77 1.22 2.17
C SER A 241 -8.35 0.97 1.67
N HIS A 242 -7.35 1.70 2.15
CA HIS A 242 -5.97 1.35 1.80
C HIS A 242 -5.48 0.15 2.60
N PHE A 243 -5.69 0.19 3.92
CA PHE A 243 -5.22 -0.81 4.87
C PHE A 243 -6.01 -2.12 4.81
N VAL A 244 -5.38 -3.18 5.30
CA VAL A 244 -5.90 -4.54 5.31
C VAL A 244 -7.03 -4.66 6.35
N PRO A 245 -8.21 -5.19 5.99
CA PRO A 245 -9.36 -5.20 6.88
C PRO A 245 -9.32 -6.33 7.91
N ARG A 246 -8.50 -7.37 7.70
CA ARG A 246 -8.41 -8.56 8.54
C ARG A 246 -7.00 -9.15 8.51
N GLN A 247 -6.47 -9.58 9.66
CA GLN A 247 -5.11 -10.12 9.72
C GLN A 247 -4.96 -11.39 8.88
N GLU A 248 -6.02 -12.20 8.74
CA GLU A 248 -6.04 -13.42 7.92
C GLU A 248 -5.81 -13.14 6.42
N LEU A 249 -5.95 -11.87 6.01
CA LEU A 249 -5.61 -11.36 4.69
C LEU A 249 -4.18 -10.79 4.66
N CYS A 250 -3.29 -11.34 5.47
CA CYS A 250 -1.85 -11.17 5.36
C CYS A 250 -1.20 -12.56 5.48
N PRO A 251 -0.16 -12.88 4.70
CA PRO A 251 0.58 -14.11 4.90
C PRO A 251 1.13 -14.20 6.33
N GLU A 252 1.19 -15.42 6.86
CA GLU A 252 1.77 -15.72 8.17
C GLU A 252 3.18 -15.10 8.32
N LYS A 253 3.51 -14.56 9.50
CA LYS A 253 4.77 -13.85 9.77
C LYS A 253 6.03 -14.56 9.29
N ARG A 254 6.07 -15.89 9.40
CA ARG A 254 7.22 -16.72 9.00
C ARG A 254 7.49 -16.73 7.50
N MET A 255 6.50 -16.34 6.70
CA MET A 255 6.58 -16.27 5.23
C MET A 255 6.93 -14.86 4.73
N LEU A 256 7.03 -13.88 5.62
CA LEU A 256 7.29 -12.48 5.27
C LEU A 256 8.77 -12.15 5.32
N PHE A 257 9.22 -11.29 4.39
CA PHE A 257 10.57 -10.70 4.47
C PHE A 257 10.78 -9.90 5.76
N TYR A 258 9.71 -9.28 6.26
CA TYR A 258 9.70 -8.55 7.52
C TYR A 258 8.60 -9.07 8.44
N PRO A 259 8.93 -9.91 9.44
CA PRO A 259 7.95 -10.55 10.31
C PRO A 259 7.06 -9.62 11.15
N LYS A 260 7.45 -8.36 11.34
CA LYS A 260 6.64 -7.37 12.07
C LYS A 260 5.70 -6.57 11.15
N LEU A 261 5.64 -6.87 9.85
CA LEU A 261 4.71 -6.23 8.93
C LEU A 261 3.25 -6.28 9.41
N PRO A 262 2.72 -7.39 9.98
CA PRO A 262 1.32 -7.43 10.44
C PRO A 262 0.95 -6.36 11.48
N LYS A 263 1.93 -5.75 12.16
CA LYS A 263 1.70 -4.65 13.11
C LYS A 263 1.33 -3.33 12.45
N ILE A 264 1.57 -3.18 11.15
CA ILE A 264 1.43 -1.90 10.44
C ILE A 264 0.55 -1.99 9.21
N ILE A 265 -0.35 -2.97 9.15
CA ILE A 265 -1.15 -3.23 7.94
C ILE A 265 -2.63 -2.94 8.06
N GLY A 266 -3.19 -2.87 9.27
CA GLY A 266 -4.64 -2.85 9.47
C GLY A 266 -5.03 -2.51 10.89
N SER A 267 -6.34 -2.43 11.14
CA SER A 267 -6.91 -2.13 12.44
C SER A 267 -8.24 -2.81 12.69
N ASP A 268 -8.55 -3.02 13.96
CA ASP A 268 -9.83 -3.54 14.42
C ASP A 268 -10.96 -2.52 14.19
N CYS A 269 -10.66 -1.22 14.22
CA CYS A 269 -11.59 -0.16 13.87
C CYS A 269 -12.12 -0.33 12.44
N LEU A 270 -11.22 -0.60 11.48
CA LEU A 270 -11.59 -0.83 10.09
C LEU A 270 -12.44 -2.09 9.93
N GLU A 271 -12.05 -3.20 10.56
CA GLU A 271 -12.82 -4.45 10.52
C GLU A 271 -14.26 -4.23 11.03
N PHE A 272 -14.39 -3.59 12.18
CA PHE A 272 -15.68 -3.28 12.78
C PHE A 272 -16.53 -2.40 11.86
N ARG A 273 -15.94 -1.36 11.25
CA ARG A 273 -16.63 -0.49 10.30
C ARG A 273 -17.15 -1.26 9.11
N ILE A 274 -16.34 -2.12 8.51
CA ILE A 274 -16.73 -2.96 7.37
C ILE A 274 -17.87 -3.89 7.76
N ARG A 275 -17.82 -4.50 8.94
CA ARG A 275 -18.90 -5.36 9.45
C ARG A 275 -20.18 -4.60 9.75
N SER A 276 -20.09 -3.34 10.19
CA SER A 276 -21.27 -2.48 10.38
C SER A 276 -21.99 -2.18 9.06
N ILE A 277 -21.27 -2.22 7.94
CA ILE A 277 -21.80 -1.96 6.59
C ILE A 277 -22.34 -3.24 5.95
N HIS A 278 -21.53 -4.31 5.94
CA HIS A 278 -21.86 -5.56 5.23
C HIS A 278 -22.58 -6.59 6.10
N GLY A 279 -22.70 -6.36 7.40
CA GLY A 279 -23.20 -7.33 8.37
C GLY A 279 -22.11 -8.27 8.89
N VAL A 280 -22.37 -8.87 10.05
CA VAL A 280 -21.41 -9.77 10.73
C VAL A 280 -21.08 -10.99 9.85
N GLU A 281 -22.09 -11.58 9.22
CA GLU A 281 -21.94 -12.75 8.33
C GLU A 281 -21.63 -12.38 6.88
N GLY A 282 -21.60 -11.09 6.54
CA GLY A 282 -21.48 -10.62 5.16
C GLY A 282 -22.67 -11.04 4.28
N SER A 283 -22.47 -11.01 2.96
CA SER A 283 -23.43 -11.49 1.97
C SER A 283 -22.71 -11.82 0.65
N PRO A 284 -23.32 -12.61 -0.26
CA PRO A 284 -22.72 -12.87 -1.57
C PRO A 284 -22.45 -11.61 -2.41
N SER A 285 -23.08 -10.48 -2.09
CA SER A 285 -22.88 -9.18 -2.75
C SER A 285 -21.96 -8.23 -1.97
N ALA A 286 -21.44 -8.65 -0.81
CA ALA A 286 -20.50 -7.87 -0.03
C ALA A 286 -19.07 -7.98 -0.59
N CYS A 287 -18.48 -6.82 -0.91
CA CYS A 287 -17.11 -6.75 -1.38
C CYS A 287 -16.33 -5.66 -0.63
N HIS A 288 -15.09 -5.97 -0.27
CA HIS A 288 -14.11 -5.02 0.23
C HIS A 288 -12.85 -5.04 -0.65
N VAL A 289 -12.41 -3.86 -1.07
CA VAL A 289 -11.20 -3.66 -1.88
C VAL A 289 -10.14 -2.97 -1.03
N PHE A 290 -8.89 -3.43 -1.10
CA PHE A 290 -7.78 -2.86 -0.33
C PHE A 290 -6.43 -3.00 -1.04
N GLY A 291 -5.37 -2.43 -0.45
CA GLY A 291 -4.01 -2.41 -0.99
C GLY A 291 -2.93 -2.68 0.06
N HIS A 292 -1.91 -1.82 0.07
CA HIS A 292 -0.87 -1.62 1.11
C HIS A 292 0.20 -2.72 1.20
N THR A 293 -0.22 -3.99 1.14
CA THR A 293 0.71 -5.12 1.36
C THR A 293 1.44 -5.59 0.10
N HIS A 294 1.02 -5.09 -1.07
CA HIS A 294 1.58 -5.46 -2.39
C HIS A 294 1.47 -6.96 -2.71
N PHE A 295 0.50 -7.65 -2.07
CA PHE A 295 0.17 -9.05 -2.30
C PHE A 295 -1.16 -9.15 -3.06
N CYS A 296 -1.13 -9.14 -4.40
CA CYS A 296 -2.36 -9.25 -5.18
C CYS A 296 -3.03 -10.62 -4.96
N TRP A 297 -4.23 -10.63 -4.41
CA TRP A 297 -5.06 -11.83 -4.25
C TRP A 297 -6.55 -11.48 -4.08
N ASP A 298 -7.39 -12.50 -4.20
CA ASP A 298 -8.83 -12.41 -4.06
C ASP A 298 -9.32 -13.60 -3.23
N SER A 299 -10.07 -13.33 -2.16
CA SER A 299 -10.55 -14.37 -1.25
C SER A 299 -11.90 -14.00 -0.66
N VAL A 300 -12.68 -15.00 -0.22
CA VAL A 300 -13.94 -14.77 0.51
C VAL A 300 -13.74 -15.22 1.95
N LEU A 301 -13.91 -14.30 2.89
CA LEU A 301 -13.79 -14.56 4.33
C LEU A 301 -15.05 -14.09 5.05
N HIS A 302 -15.71 -15.03 5.73
CA HIS A 302 -16.96 -14.80 6.48
C HIS A 302 -17.97 -13.97 5.67
N GLY A 303 -18.27 -14.47 4.46
CA GLY A 303 -19.26 -13.89 3.56
C GLY A 303 -18.89 -12.55 2.93
N ILE A 304 -17.66 -12.05 3.04
CA ILE A 304 -17.21 -10.84 2.32
C ILE A 304 -16.11 -11.22 1.34
N ARG A 305 -16.25 -10.82 0.07
CA ARG A 305 -15.18 -10.93 -0.92
C ARG A 305 -14.16 -9.81 -0.70
N ASN A 306 -12.92 -10.18 -0.42
CA ASN A 306 -11.81 -9.28 -0.15
C ASN A 306 -10.82 -9.36 -1.32
N THR A 307 -10.63 -8.25 -2.01
CA THR A 307 -9.70 -8.14 -3.15
C THR A 307 -8.58 -7.17 -2.82
N ASN A 308 -7.34 -7.66 -2.82
CA ASN A 308 -6.13 -6.85 -2.74
C ASN A 308 -5.64 -6.54 -4.17
N CYS A 309 -5.64 -5.26 -4.55
CA CYS A 309 -5.44 -4.83 -5.93
C CYS A 309 -4.04 -4.29 -6.22
#